data_AF-A0A4R3XPU6-F1
#
_entry.id   AF-A0A4R3XPU6-F1
#
_cell.length_a   1.000
_cell.length_b   1.000
_cell.length_c   1.000
_cell.angle_alpha   90.00
_cell.angle_beta   90.00
_cell.angle_gamma   90.00
#
_symmetry.space_group_name_H-M   'P 1'
#
loop_
_entity.id
_entity.type
_entity.pdbx_description
1 polymer ?
#
loop_
_entity_poly.entity_id
_entity_poly.type
_entity_poly.pdbx_seq_one_letter_code
_entity_poly.pdbx_strand_id
1 'polypeptide(L)'
;MLSLTRLLTTPLLAGLLLLCHLSAQAETASLQLDNNGNITQRSNSQGTTTYSYDALNRLETETIQGGNTQTFKYDADGNRMSDGKGSYTYSPSANRMATRLGATVTLDPAGHITADGTGRTYTYNQAGQLATASKGSLLASYYYNAQGQRTRKVTTVNAPQGA
;
A
#
# COMPACT_ATOMS: atom_id res chain seq x y z
N MET A 1 77.77 44.24 0.03
CA MET A 1 77.10 44.71 1.27
C MET A 1 75.74 44.06 1.37
N LEU A 2 75.42 43.57 2.58
CA LEU A 2 74.14 43.21 3.18
C LEU A 2 72.89 43.90 2.54
N SER A 3 71.65 43.41 2.58
CA SER A 3 70.99 42.28 3.24
C SER A 3 69.50 42.34 2.84
N LEU A 4 68.95 41.19 2.42
CA LEU A 4 67.61 40.64 2.70
C LEU A 4 66.42 41.56 3.07
N THR A 5 65.29 41.42 2.34
CA THR A 5 63.96 41.31 3.00
C THR A 5 62.91 40.56 2.15
N ARG A 6 62.54 39.35 2.63
CA ARG A 6 61.27 38.59 2.58
C ARG A 6 60.63 38.19 1.23
N LEU A 7 60.54 36.89 0.89
CA LEU A 7 59.56 35.81 1.28
C LEU A 7 58.10 36.12 0.87
N LEU A 8 57.57 35.52 -0.19
CA LEU A 8 56.90 34.19 -0.31
C LEU A 8 55.38 34.18 0.06
N THR A 9 54.62 33.56 -0.87
CA THR A 9 53.43 32.70 -0.69
C THR A 9 52.04 33.30 -0.46
N THR A 10 51.13 32.95 -1.37
CA THR A 10 49.67 32.85 -1.19
C THR A 10 49.28 31.90 -0.06
N PRO A 11 48.07 32.05 0.53
CA PRO A 11 47.24 30.86 0.72
C PRO A 11 45.73 31.05 0.44
N LEU A 12 45.11 29.96 -0.04
CA LEU A 12 43.70 29.62 0.17
C LEU A 12 43.40 29.49 1.67
N LEU A 13 42.24 29.92 2.18
CA LEU A 13 41.23 29.08 2.88
C LEU A 13 40.05 29.85 3.53
N ALA A 14 38.87 29.20 3.43
CA ALA A 14 37.76 29.07 4.39
C ALA A 14 36.85 30.26 4.80
N GLY A 15 35.55 30.12 4.51
CA GLY A 15 34.47 30.91 5.11
C GLY A 15 33.05 30.59 4.57
N LEU A 16 32.65 29.32 4.69
CA LEU A 16 31.31 28.72 4.45
C LEU A 16 30.19 29.48 5.24
N LEU A 17 29.00 29.83 4.70
CA LEU A 17 27.73 29.06 4.72
C LEU A 17 26.60 30.09 4.40
N LEU A 18 25.74 29.99 3.39
CA LEU A 18 24.46 29.25 3.45
C LEU A 18 23.74 29.39 2.09
N LEU A 19 24.29 28.81 1.02
CA LEU A 19 23.47 28.42 -0.12
C LEU A 19 22.72 27.15 0.31
N CYS A 20 21.42 27.33 0.58
CA CYS A 20 20.36 26.32 0.54
C CYS A 20 20.87 24.91 0.15
N HIS A 21 21.26 24.12 1.16
CA HIS A 21 21.52 22.68 1.00
C HIS A 21 20.20 21.93 1.07
N LEU A 22 19.32 22.17 0.10
CA LEU A 22 18.22 21.26 -0.16
C LEU A 22 18.11 21.00 -1.67
N SER A 23 19.22 20.55 -2.25
CA SER A 23 19.12 19.53 -3.28
C SER A 23 18.46 18.33 -2.61
N ALA A 24 17.12 18.30 -2.62
CA ALA A 24 16.37 17.08 -2.38
C ALA A 24 17.07 16.00 -3.22
N GLN A 25 17.59 14.97 -2.58
CA GLN A 25 18.04 13.79 -3.29
C GLN A 25 16.83 13.32 -4.09
N ALA A 26 16.80 13.63 -5.38
CA ALA A 26 15.95 12.90 -6.30
C ALA A 26 16.52 11.48 -6.24
N GLU A 27 15.96 10.68 -5.34
CA GLU A 27 16.29 9.28 -5.25
C GLU A 27 15.86 8.67 -6.57
N THR A 28 16.83 8.44 -7.46
CA THR A 28 16.56 7.91 -8.79
C THR A 28 16.11 6.47 -8.64
N ALA A 29 14.80 6.26 -8.52
CA ALA A 29 14.22 4.94 -8.66
C ALA A 29 14.32 4.52 -10.13
N SER A 30 14.85 3.34 -10.41
CA SER A 30 14.89 2.77 -11.75
C SER A 30 13.83 1.68 -11.92
N LEU A 31 13.29 1.59 -13.14
CA LEU A 31 12.30 0.59 -13.54
C LEU A 31 12.85 -0.19 -14.73
N GLN A 32 12.69 -1.51 -14.71
CA GLN A 32 12.81 -2.36 -15.89
C GLN A 32 11.42 -2.83 -16.29
N LEU A 33 11.16 -2.86 -17.59
CA LEU A 33 9.86 -3.23 -18.16
C LEU A 33 10.03 -4.45 -19.07
N ASP A 34 9.00 -5.30 -19.13
CA ASP A 34 8.88 -6.28 -20.21
C ASP A 34 8.28 -5.65 -21.49
N ASN A 35 8.11 -6.46 -22.54
CA ASN A 35 7.56 -6.01 -23.82
C ASN A 35 6.09 -5.58 -23.74
N ASN A 36 5.37 -6.00 -22.69
CA ASN A 36 3.98 -5.64 -22.45
C ASN A 36 3.87 -4.37 -21.59
N GLY A 37 5.01 -3.80 -21.17
CA GLY A 37 5.08 -2.61 -20.32
C GLY A 37 4.90 -2.89 -18.84
N ASN A 38 4.93 -4.14 -18.40
CA ASN A 38 4.86 -4.48 -16.99
C ASN A 38 6.23 -4.26 -16.32
N ILE A 39 6.23 -3.80 -15.07
CA ILE A 39 7.46 -3.56 -14.30
C ILE A 39 8.04 -4.89 -13.83
N THR A 40 9.15 -5.36 -14.41
CA THR A 40 9.83 -6.60 -14.00
C THR A 40 10.82 -6.37 -12.87
N GLN A 41 11.31 -5.14 -12.71
CA GLN A 41 12.20 -4.77 -11.62
C GLN A 41 12.02 -3.31 -11.24
N ARG A 42 12.06 -3.03 -9.94
CA ARG A 42 12.16 -1.68 -9.36
C ARG A 42 13.35 -1.62 -8.41
N SER A 43 14.23 -0.64 -8.59
CA SER A 43 15.35 -0.40 -7.67
C SER A 43 15.31 1.01 -7.11
N ASN A 44 15.48 1.15 -5.80
CA ASN A 44 15.59 2.44 -5.09
C ASN A 44 16.63 2.33 -3.96
N SER A 45 16.75 3.36 -3.11
CA SER A 45 17.70 3.35 -1.97
C SER A 45 17.43 2.25 -0.95
N GLN A 46 16.21 1.69 -0.94
CA GLN A 46 15.80 0.61 -0.05
C GLN A 46 16.08 -0.78 -0.63
N GLY A 47 16.46 -0.86 -1.91
CA GLY A 47 16.79 -2.11 -2.57
C GLY A 47 16.13 -2.35 -3.91
N THR A 48 16.33 -3.56 -4.41
CA THR A 48 15.74 -4.08 -5.65
C THR A 48 14.57 -5.00 -5.32
N THR A 49 13.43 -4.77 -5.97
CA THR A 49 12.28 -5.68 -5.98
C THR A 49 12.09 -6.20 -7.40
N THR A 50 11.91 -7.51 -7.57
CA THR A 50 11.61 -8.14 -8.86
C THR A 50 10.19 -8.66 -8.89
N TYR A 51 9.59 -8.65 -10.08
CA TYR A 51 8.21 -9.04 -10.30
C TYR A 51 8.11 -10.03 -11.46
N SER A 52 7.25 -11.04 -11.33
CA SER A 52 6.84 -11.91 -12.44
C SER A 52 5.35 -11.78 -12.70
N TYR A 53 4.94 -12.10 -13.93
CA TYR A 53 3.57 -11.98 -14.38
C TYR A 53 3.14 -13.28 -15.05
N ASP A 54 1.87 -13.64 -14.88
CA ASP A 54 1.26 -14.74 -15.62
C ASP A 54 0.96 -14.35 -17.08
N ALA A 55 0.49 -15.32 -17.87
CA ALA A 55 0.18 -15.11 -19.29
C ALA A 55 -0.91 -14.05 -19.56
N LEU A 56 -1.67 -13.64 -18.55
CA LEU A 56 -2.69 -12.59 -18.62
C LEU A 56 -2.18 -11.24 -18.09
N ASN A 57 -0.87 -11.08 -17.91
CA ASN A 57 -0.21 -9.90 -17.34
C ASN A 57 -0.63 -9.57 -15.90
N ARG A 58 -1.03 -10.59 -15.12
CA ARG A 58 -1.35 -10.41 -13.69
C ARG A 58 -0.12 -10.74 -12.86
N LEU A 59 0.15 -9.93 -11.83
CA LEU A 59 1.29 -10.12 -10.93
C LEU A 59 1.22 -11.51 -10.29
N GLU A 60 2.23 -12.34 -10.52
CA GLU A 60 2.36 -13.71 -10.02
C GLU A 60 3.33 -13.80 -8.86
N THR A 61 4.47 -13.09 -8.92
CA THR A 61 5.42 -13.02 -7.80
C THR A 61 5.96 -11.62 -7.57
N GLU A 62 6.21 -11.29 -6.31
CA GLU A 62 6.98 -10.13 -5.87
C GLU A 62 8.10 -10.61 -4.94
N THR A 63 9.36 -10.35 -5.30
CA THR A 63 10.52 -10.69 -4.48
C THR A 63 11.25 -9.44 -4.08
N ILE A 64 11.29 -9.16 -2.78
CA ILE A 64 12.06 -8.02 -2.23
C ILE A 64 13.54 -8.38 -2.08
N GLN A 65 14.38 -7.34 -1.96
CA GLN A 65 15.79 -7.52 -1.63
C GLN A 65 15.92 -8.32 -0.32
N GLY A 66 16.78 -9.34 -0.33
CA GLY A 66 16.89 -10.32 0.76
C GLY A 66 16.11 -11.62 0.52
N GLY A 67 15.39 -11.73 -0.61
CA GLY A 67 14.88 -13.00 -1.14
C GLY A 67 13.47 -13.39 -0.69
N ASN A 68 12.84 -12.61 0.19
CA ASN A 68 11.45 -12.86 0.59
C ASN A 68 10.53 -12.70 -0.63
N THR A 69 9.87 -13.79 -1.01
CA THR A 69 9.00 -13.86 -2.18
C THR A 69 7.55 -14.04 -1.75
N GLN A 70 6.68 -13.17 -2.25
CA GLN A 70 5.23 -13.30 -2.15
C GLN A 70 4.70 -13.86 -3.47
N THR A 71 3.84 -14.87 -3.41
CA THR A 71 3.20 -15.48 -4.58
C THR A 71 1.71 -15.17 -4.59
N PHE A 72 1.23 -14.71 -5.72
CA PHE A 72 -0.15 -14.37 -5.97
C PHE A 72 -0.79 -15.46 -6.83
N LYS A 73 -2.05 -15.78 -6.54
CA LYS A 73 -2.82 -16.78 -7.30
C LYS A 73 -4.18 -16.21 -7.67
N TYR A 74 -4.67 -16.59 -8.84
CA TYR A 74 -5.95 -16.12 -9.37
C TYR A 74 -6.73 -17.30 -9.93
N ASP A 75 -8.06 -17.23 -9.84
CA ASP A 75 -8.93 -18.15 -10.57
C ASP A 75 -9.06 -17.76 -12.06
N ALA A 76 -9.87 -18.53 -12.78
CA ALA A 76 -10.11 -18.34 -14.21
C ALA A 76 -10.84 -17.02 -14.52
N ASP A 77 -11.67 -16.53 -13.59
CA ASP A 77 -12.42 -15.28 -13.73
C ASP A 77 -11.59 -14.05 -13.32
N GLY A 78 -10.37 -14.27 -12.82
CA GLY A 78 -9.45 -13.20 -12.42
C GLY A 78 -9.56 -12.79 -10.97
N ASN A 79 -10.35 -13.48 -10.15
CA ASN A 79 -10.40 -13.21 -8.72
C ASN A 79 -9.13 -13.73 -8.05
N ARG A 80 -8.53 -12.91 -7.19
CA ARG A 80 -7.31 -13.28 -6.46
C ARG A 80 -7.62 -14.29 -5.38
N MET A 81 -7.14 -15.52 -5.52
CA MET A 81 -7.23 -16.60 -4.54
C MET A 81 -6.16 -16.53 -3.45
N SER A 82 -5.02 -15.88 -3.71
CA SER A 82 -3.99 -15.65 -2.68
C SER A 82 -3.13 -14.42 -3.00
N ASP A 83 -2.63 -13.77 -1.97
CA ASP A 83 -1.70 -12.63 -2.03
C ASP A 83 -0.36 -12.92 -1.33
N GLY A 84 -0.04 -14.19 -1.10
CA GLY A 84 1.14 -14.60 -0.36
C GLY A 84 1.04 -14.43 1.16
N LYS A 85 -0.01 -13.78 1.68
CA LYS A 85 -0.27 -13.60 3.12
C LYS A 85 -1.49 -14.39 3.59
N GLY A 86 -2.43 -14.68 2.68
CA GLY A 86 -3.47 -15.64 2.95
C GLY A 86 -4.26 -16.03 1.72
N SER A 87 -5.37 -16.73 1.97
CA SER A 87 -6.21 -17.34 0.95
C SER A 87 -7.60 -16.70 0.92
N TYR A 88 -8.16 -16.65 -0.28
CA TYR A 88 -9.46 -16.09 -0.58
C TYR A 88 -10.21 -17.09 -1.46
N THR A 89 -11.51 -17.23 -1.24
CA THR A 89 -12.40 -17.99 -2.13
C THR A 89 -13.55 -17.13 -2.58
N TYR A 90 -14.19 -17.52 -3.68
CA TYR A 90 -15.29 -16.79 -4.29
C TYR A 90 -16.44 -17.73 -4.58
N SER A 91 -17.66 -17.19 -4.55
CA SER A 91 -18.85 -17.89 -5.02
C SER A 91 -18.73 -18.14 -6.52
N PRO A 92 -18.83 -19.40 -6.99
CA PRO A 92 -18.66 -19.75 -8.40
C PRO A 92 -19.63 -19.06 -9.37
N SER A 93 -20.78 -18.58 -8.87
CA SER A 93 -21.86 -18.02 -9.69
C SER A 93 -21.95 -16.51 -9.66
N ALA A 94 -21.17 -15.83 -8.81
CA ALA A 94 -21.37 -14.42 -8.53
C ALA A 94 -20.07 -13.60 -8.44
N ASN A 95 -18.89 -14.21 -8.55
CA ASN A 95 -17.59 -13.54 -8.33
C ASN A 95 -17.57 -12.73 -7.02
N ARG A 96 -18.25 -13.23 -5.98
CA ARG A 96 -18.31 -12.62 -4.65
C ARG A 96 -17.41 -13.37 -3.70
N MET A 97 -16.60 -12.65 -2.94
CA MET A 97 -15.73 -13.25 -1.93
C MET A 97 -16.56 -14.04 -0.92
N ALA A 98 -16.28 -15.33 -0.79
CA ALA A 98 -16.94 -16.26 0.12
C ALA A 98 -16.11 -16.50 1.38
N THR A 99 -14.78 -16.53 1.25
CA THR A 99 -13.88 -16.58 2.41
C THR A 99 -12.72 -15.61 2.26
N ARG A 100 -12.26 -15.10 3.41
CA ARG A 100 -11.11 -14.22 3.55
C ARG A 100 -10.22 -14.75 4.65
N LEU A 101 -8.97 -15.08 4.32
CA LEU A 101 -8.01 -15.68 5.25
C LEU A 101 -8.58 -16.95 5.93
N GLY A 102 -9.35 -17.74 5.18
CA GLY A 102 -10.02 -18.95 5.68
C GLY A 102 -11.29 -18.72 6.49
N ALA A 103 -11.65 -17.47 6.80
CA ALA A 103 -12.88 -17.15 7.51
C ALA A 103 -14.00 -16.78 6.54
N THR A 104 -15.23 -17.19 6.85
CA THR A 104 -16.41 -16.91 6.01
C THR A 104 -16.72 -15.41 5.98
N VAL A 105 -16.99 -14.91 4.78
CA VAL A 105 -17.52 -13.57 4.54
C VAL A 105 -19.04 -13.63 4.55
N THR A 106 -19.68 -12.77 5.33
CA THR A 106 -21.13 -12.65 5.41
C THR A 106 -21.59 -11.47 4.58
N LEU A 107 -22.69 -11.66 3.84
CA LEU A 107 -23.28 -10.65 2.98
C LEU A 107 -24.72 -10.30 3.44
N ASP A 108 -25.16 -9.08 3.18
CA ASP A 108 -26.59 -8.73 3.20
C ASP A 108 -27.31 -9.20 1.90
N PRO A 109 -28.64 -9.09 1.80
CA PRO A 109 -29.37 -9.47 0.57
C PRO A 109 -29.03 -8.64 -0.68
N ALA A 110 -28.52 -7.42 -0.53
CA ALA A 110 -27.96 -6.64 -1.64
C ALA A 110 -26.53 -7.10 -2.01
N GLY A 111 -25.97 -8.00 -1.21
CA GLY A 111 -24.69 -8.65 -1.36
C GLY A 111 -23.51 -7.78 -0.86
N HIS A 112 -23.76 -6.75 -0.06
CA HIS A 112 -22.68 -6.01 0.59
C HIS A 112 -22.10 -6.84 1.74
N ILE A 113 -20.79 -6.71 1.98
CA ILE A 113 -20.10 -7.47 3.02
C ILE A 113 -20.48 -6.91 4.39
N THR A 114 -21.22 -7.65 5.21
CA THR A 114 -21.57 -7.25 6.58
C THR A 114 -20.58 -7.75 7.62
N ALA A 115 -19.82 -8.82 7.31
CA ALA A 115 -18.68 -9.28 8.09
C ALA A 115 -17.64 -9.93 7.19
N ASP A 116 -16.35 -9.64 7.40
CA ASP A 116 -15.27 -10.21 6.56
C ASP A 116 -14.60 -11.45 7.16
N GLY A 117 -15.14 -12.00 8.25
CA GLY A 117 -14.57 -13.14 8.95
C GLY A 117 -13.28 -12.84 9.74
N THR A 118 -12.69 -11.65 9.60
CA THR A 118 -11.44 -11.24 10.27
C THR A 118 -11.67 -10.37 11.50
N GLY A 119 -12.88 -10.46 12.08
CA GLY A 119 -13.34 -9.64 13.20
C GLY A 119 -13.76 -8.23 12.81
N ARG A 120 -13.92 -7.95 11.50
CA ARG A 120 -14.52 -6.70 11.04
C ARG A 120 -15.97 -6.90 10.64
N THR A 121 -16.81 -5.94 11.00
CA THR A 121 -18.20 -5.86 10.57
C THR A 121 -18.50 -4.51 9.93
N TYR A 122 -19.53 -4.48 9.09
CA TYR A 122 -19.88 -3.30 8.30
C TYR A 122 -21.39 -3.12 8.24
N THR A 123 -21.82 -1.87 8.15
CA THR A 123 -23.21 -1.51 7.84
C THR A 123 -23.25 -0.56 6.67
N TYR A 124 -24.38 -0.52 5.98
CA TYR A 124 -24.57 0.28 4.79
C TYR A 124 -25.81 1.15 4.95
N ASN A 125 -25.77 2.36 4.42
CA ASN A 125 -26.94 3.22 4.33
C ASN A 125 -27.87 2.77 3.20
N GLN A 126 -29.03 3.41 3.07
CA GLN A 126 -30.02 3.06 2.05
C GLN A 126 -29.51 3.21 0.61
N ALA A 127 -28.49 4.04 0.38
CA ALA A 127 -27.84 4.18 -0.92
C ALA A 127 -26.74 3.14 -1.17
N GLY A 128 -26.59 2.13 -0.29
CA GLY A 128 -25.57 1.09 -0.39
C GLY A 128 -24.15 1.57 -0.05
N GLN A 129 -24.01 2.74 0.56
CA GLN A 129 -22.71 3.29 0.94
C GLN A 129 -22.34 2.85 2.35
N LEU A 130 -21.06 2.55 2.58
CA LEU A 130 -20.55 2.12 3.88
C LEU A 130 -20.87 3.16 4.97
N ALA A 131 -21.76 2.83 5.91
CA ALA A 131 -22.16 3.72 6.99
C ALA A 131 -21.25 3.54 8.21
N THR A 132 -20.99 2.29 8.61
CA THR A 132 -20.05 1.99 9.69
C THR A 132 -19.14 0.82 9.37
N ALA A 133 -17.95 0.82 9.97
CA ALA A 133 -17.03 -0.31 10.01
C ALA A 133 -16.53 -0.50 11.45
N SER A 134 -16.64 -1.69 11.99
CA SER A 134 -16.18 -2.01 13.35
C SER A 134 -15.05 -3.05 13.33
N LYS A 135 -14.13 -2.97 14.31
CA LYS A 135 -13.17 -4.04 14.62
C LYS A 135 -12.85 -4.02 16.11
N GLY A 136 -13.31 -5.04 16.84
CA GLY A 136 -13.24 -5.05 18.30
C GLY A 136 -13.98 -3.84 18.89
N SER A 137 -13.31 -3.03 19.70
CA SER A 137 -13.88 -1.80 20.25
C SER A 137 -13.84 -0.61 19.30
N LEU A 138 -13.12 -0.67 18.17
CA LEU A 138 -13.04 0.47 17.25
C LEU A 138 -14.26 0.51 16.34
N LEU A 139 -14.93 1.67 16.29
CA LEU A 139 -16.03 1.95 15.38
C LEU A 139 -15.69 3.17 14.51
N ALA A 140 -15.67 2.97 13.19
CA ALA A 140 -15.59 4.05 12.22
C ALA A 140 -16.98 4.33 11.64
N SER A 141 -17.43 5.58 11.68
CA SER A 141 -18.66 6.07 11.04
C SER A 141 -18.32 6.99 9.87
N TYR A 142 -19.07 6.88 8.79
CA TYR A 142 -18.84 7.59 7.54
C TYR A 142 -20.05 8.41 7.14
N TYR A 143 -19.81 9.62 6.64
CA TYR A 143 -20.85 10.57 6.25
C TYR A 143 -20.60 11.04 4.81
N TYR A 144 -21.70 11.24 4.09
CA TYR A 144 -21.69 11.53 2.66
C TYR A 144 -22.56 12.76 2.37
N ASN A 145 -22.17 13.54 1.37
CA ASN A 145 -23.05 14.58 0.80
C ASN A 145 -24.08 13.96 -0.16
N ALA A 146 -24.97 14.81 -0.70
CA ALA A 146 -26.02 14.39 -1.62
C ALA A 146 -25.49 13.82 -2.95
N GLN A 147 -24.25 14.15 -3.35
CA GLN A 147 -23.58 13.60 -4.53
C GLN A 147 -22.91 12.26 -4.24
N GLY A 148 -23.03 11.75 -3.01
CA GLY A 148 -22.44 10.47 -2.59
C GLY A 148 -20.94 10.54 -2.31
N GLN A 149 -20.35 11.73 -2.20
CA GLN A 149 -18.96 11.89 -1.81
C GLN A 149 -18.83 11.83 -0.29
N ARG A 150 -17.86 11.07 0.20
CA ARG A 150 -17.58 10.99 1.64
C ARG A 150 -17.02 12.33 2.13
N THR A 151 -17.73 13.00 3.02
CA THR A 151 -17.34 14.30 3.60
C THR A 151 -16.67 14.17 4.95
N ARG A 152 -16.95 13.08 5.70
CA ARG A 152 -16.40 12.89 7.04
C ARG A 152 -16.22 11.42 7.38
N LYS A 153 -15.19 11.15 8.19
CA LYS A 153 -14.97 9.90 8.91
C LYS A 153 -14.76 10.22 10.38
N VAL A 154 -15.46 9.52 11.26
CA VAL A 154 -15.27 9.59 12.71
C VAL A 154 -14.90 8.22 13.21
N THR A 155 -13.82 8.11 13.98
CA THR A 155 -13.45 6.86 14.64
C THR A 155 -13.61 7.04 16.14
N THR A 156 -14.38 6.18 16.78
CA THR A 156 -14.55 6.12 18.22
C THR A 156 -14.08 4.77 18.75
N VAL A 157 -13.71 4.75 20.02
CA VAL A 157 -13.64 3.51 20.78
C VAL A 157 -15.02 3.34 21.41
N ASN A 158 -15.75 2.30 21.03
CA ASN A 158 -16.90 1.84 21.82
C ASN A 158 -16.37 1.48 23.20
N ALA A 159 -16.88 2.16 24.23
CA ALA A 159 -16.59 1.79 25.61
C ALA A 159 -16.87 0.29 25.79
N PRO A 160 -16.10 -0.43 26.63
CA PRO A 160 -16.48 -1.79 27.01
C PRO A 160 -17.93 -1.75 27.49
N GLN A 161 -18.82 -2.54 26.88
CA GLN A 161 -20.09 -2.84 27.51
C GLN A 161 -19.74 -3.42 28.88
N GLY A 162 -20.24 -2.78 29.94
CA GLY A 162 -19.76 -2.93 31.30
C GLY A 162 -19.71 -4.37 31.81
N ALA A 163 -18.86 -4.50 32.83
CA ALA A 163 -18.58 -5.64 33.71
C ALA A 163 -19.76 -6.56 34.04
#